data_AF-A0A165N8F3-F1
#
_entry.id   AF-A0A165N8F3-F1
#
_cell.length_a   1.000
_cell.length_b   1.000
_cell.length_c   1.000
_cell.angle_alpha   90.00
_cell.angle_beta   90.00
_cell.angle_gamma   90.00
#
_symmetry.space_group_name_H-M   'P 1'
#
loop_
_entity.id
_entity.type
_entity.pdbx_description
1 polymer ?
#
loop_
_entity_poly.entity_id
_entity_poly.type
_entity_poly.pdbx_seq_one_letter_code
_entity_poly.pdbx_strand_id
1 'polypeptide(L)'
;LMTTFTETAPSWTHEMRNPIRQAAGGRHAYTLFISPWCDDVSGNVSKQFNPHVNMYLANNSLPHQKLAQEFFVRFCSTSPHASSSEQLDALSSKM
;
A
#
# COMPACT_ATOMS: atom_id res chain seq x y z
N LEU A 1 3.04 -12.65 22.28
CA LEU A 1 3.95 -12.46 23.43
C LEU A 1 3.98 -10.97 23.76
N MET A 2 3.44 -10.57 24.92
CA MET A 2 3.55 -9.21 25.44
C MET A 2 5.05 -8.99 25.73
N THR A 3 5.76 -8.25 24.87
CA THR A 3 7.16 -7.92 25.11
C THR A 3 7.20 -6.86 26.21
N THR A 4 7.33 -7.32 27.45
CA THR A 4 7.66 -6.48 28.59
C THR A 4 9.10 -6.03 28.44
N PHE A 5 9.35 -4.73 28.52
CA PHE A 5 10.71 -4.20 28.62
C PHE A 5 11.38 -4.77 29.88
N THR A 6 12.70 -4.94 29.83
CA THR A 6 13.46 -5.43 30.99
C THR A 6 13.29 -4.45 32.15
N GLU A 7 13.38 -4.94 33.38
CA GLU A 7 13.20 -4.12 34.60
C GLU A 7 14.21 -2.95 34.70
N THR A 8 15.31 -3.04 33.97
CA THR A 8 16.35 -2.01 33.81
C THR A 8 16.06 -0.97 32.73
N ALA A 9 14.94 -1.10 32.01
CA ALA A 9 14.61 -0.15 30.95
C ALA A 9 14.34 1.23 31.56
N PRO A 10 14.83 2.32 30.93
CA PRO A 10 14.58 3.67 31.42
C PRO A 10 13.07 3.95 31.57
N SER A 11 12.69 4.75 32.57
CA SER A 11 11.28 5.05 32.88
C SER A 11 10.49 5.60 31.68
N TRP A 12 11.15 6.36 30.81
CA TRP A 12 10.56 6.93 29.60
C TRP A 12 10.03 5.86 28.61
N THR A 13 10.49 4.61 28.69
CA THR A 13 9.96 3.51 27.86
C THR A 13 8.52 3.13 28.23
N HIS A 14 8.12 3.37 29.48
CA HIS A 14 6.76 3.19 29.97
C HIS A 14 5.93 4.47 29.85
N GLU A 15 6.54 5.63 30.03
CA GLU A 15 5.88 6.95 30.01
C GLU A 15 5.63 7.49 28.60
N MET A 16 6.52 7.19 27.63
CA MET A 16 6.47 7.68 26.25
C MET A 16 6.39 6.52 25.26
N ARG A 17 5.34 5.71 25.37
CA ARG A 17 5.12 4.62 24.40
C ARG A 17 4.90 5.18 23.01
N ASN A 18 5.62 4.63 22.03
CA ASN A 18 5.40 4.94 20.62
C ASN A 18 3.89 4.76 20.28
N PRO A 19 3.23 5.75 19.64
CA PRO A 19 1.80 5.66 19.32
C PRO A 19 1.41 4.41 18.51
N ILE A 20 2.25 3.99 17.57
CA ILE A 20 2.06 2.77 16.78
C ILE A 20 2.08 1.54 17.69
N ARG A 21 2.96 1.53 18.70
CA ARG A 21 3.06 0.43 19.66
C ARG A 21 1.83 0.36 20.57
N GLN A 22 1.25 1.51 20.93
CA GLN A 22 -0.01 1.58 21.67
C GLN A 22 -1.16 1.03 20.82
N ALA A 23 -1.31 1.49 19.57
CA ALA A 23 -2.34 1.02 18.64
C ALA A 23 -2.20 -0.48 18.31
N ALA A 24 -0.97 -1.00 18.23
CA ALA A 24 -0.71 -2.41 17.96
C ALA A 24 -1.13 -3.34 19.10
N GLY A 25 -1.27 -2.83 20.34
CA GLY A 25 -1.72 -3.64 21.49
C GLY A 25 -0.79 -4.80 21.81
N GLY A 26 0.52 -4.62 21.62
CA GLY A 26 1.52 -5.69 21.83
C GLY A 26 1.70 -6.65 20.66
N ARG A 27 0.98 -6.45 19.55
CA ARG A 27 1.25 -7.13 18.27
C ARG A 27 2.47 -6.51 17.58
N HIS A 28 3.07 -7.26 16.67
CA HIS A 28 4.12 -6.73 15.79
C HIS A 28 3.50 -5.70 14.84
N ALA A 29 4.15 -4.55 14.71
CA ALA A 29 3.81 -3.53 13.73
C ALA A 29 4.76 -3.69 12.54
N TYR A 30 4.20 -3.75 11.33
CA TYR A 30 4.96 -3.82 10.08
C TYR A 30 4.64 -2.60 9.23
N THR A 31 5.66 -2.02 8.62
CA THR A 31 5.51 -0.97 7.61
C THR A 31 5.70 -1.58 6.23
N LEU A 32 4.70 -1.40 5.37
CA LEU A 32 4.74 -1.82 3.97
C LEU A 32 4.75 -0.58 3.10
N PHE A 33 5.62 -0.56 2.09
CA PHE A 33 5.63 0.49 1.08
C PHE A 33 4.86 0.01 -0.13
N ILE A 34 3.85 0.75 -0.54
CA ILE A 34 3.00 0.41 -1.68
C ILE A 34 3.12 1.53 -2.71
N SER A 35 3.32 1.16 -3.97
CA SER A 35 3.28 2.08 -5.09
C SER A 35 1.99 1.90 -5.90
N PRO A 36 1.02 2.80 -5.77
CA PRO A 36 -0.09 2.91 -6.71
C PRO A 36 0.39 3.57 -8.00
N TRP A 37 -0.06 3.03 -9.13
CA TRP A 37 0.13 3.65 -10.44
C TRP A 37 -1.05 3.33 -11.34
N CYS A 38 -1.27 4.19 -12.34
CA CYS A 38 -2.34 4.02 -13.31
C CYS A 38 -1.76 3.78 -14.70
N ASP A 39 -2.44 2.94 -15.47
CA ASP A 39 -2.14 2.63 -16.86
C ASP A 39 -3.32 3.01 -17.74
N ASP A 40 -3.05 3.72 -18.83
CA ASP A 40 -4.07 4.00 -19.84
C ASP A 40 -4.08 2.88 -20.87
N VAL A 41 -5.11 2.04 -20.83
CA VAL A 41 -5.27 0.90 -21.74
C VAL A 41 -6.21 1.22 -22.92
N SER A 42 -6.45 2.50 -23.19
CA SER A 42 -7.31 2.99 -24.27
C SER A 42 -6.85 2.63 -25.69
N GLY A 43 -5.57 2.26 -25.85
CA GLY A 43 -4.94 1.88 -27.12
C GLY A 43 -5.17 0.44 -27.59
N ASN A 44 -6.14 -0.29 -27.03
CA ASN A 44 -6.35 -1.69 -27.38
C ASN A 44 -6.82 -1.87 -28.84
N VAL A 45 -6.18 -2.80 -29.57
CA VAL A 45 -6.40 -3.06 -31.02
C VAL A 45 -7.85 -3.42 -31.33
N SER A 46 -8.53 -4.16 -30.45
CA SER A 46 -9.91 -4.63 -30.66
C SER A 46 -10.99 -3.64 -30.24
N LYS A 47 -10.65 -2.67 -29.38
CA LYS A 47 -11.54 -1.62 -28.88
C LYS A 47 -10.79 -0.29 -28.82
N GLN A 48 -10.34 0.18 -29.97
CA GLN A 48 -9.81 1.53 -30.08
C GLN A 48 -10.87 2.53 -29.59
N PHE A 49 -10.41 3.56 -28.89
CA PHE A 49 -11.25 4.66 -28.36
C PHE A 49 -12.16 4.30 -27.19
N ASN A 50 -11.93 3.18 -26.51
CA ASN A 50 -12.58 2.92 -25.23
C ASN A 50 -11.61 3.35 -24.13
N PRO A 51 -11.67 4.60 -23.63
CA PRO A 51 -10.79 5.04 -22.55
C PRO A 51 -11.08 4.20 -21.32
N HIS A 52 -10.06 3.49 -20.83
CA HIS A 52 -10.09 2.77 -19.55
C HIS A 52 -8.78 3.06 -18.85
N VAL A 53 -8.87 3.63 -17.66
CA VAL A 53 -7.72 3.81 -16.79
C VAL A 53 -7.76 2.70 -15.76
N ASN A 54 -6.74 1.85 -15.78
CA ASN A 54 -6.55 0.81 -14.78
C ASN A 54 -5.64 1.34 -13.67
N MET A 55 -5.98 1.03 -12.42
CA MET A 55 -5.11 1.26 -11.28
C MET A 55 -4.53 -0.05 -10.78
N TYR A 56 -3.22 -0.04 -10.53
CA TYR A 56 -2.45 -1.16 -10.01
C TYR A 56 -1.69 -0.77 -8.74
N LEU A 57 -1.35 -1.77 -7.93
CA LEU A 57 -0.49 -1.65 -6.76
C LEU A 57 0.69 -2.61 -6.87
N ALA A 58 1.87 -2.14 -6.46
CA ALA A 58 3.05 -2.98 -6.23
C ALA A 58 3.53 -2.84 -4.78
N ASN A 59 4.00 -3.94 -4.20
CA ASN A 59 4.62 -3.95 -2.87
C ASN A 59 6.12 -3.66 -3.00
N ASN A 60 6.52 -2.43 -2.68
CA ASN A 60 7.90 -1.96 -2.78
C ASN A 60 8.83 -2.50 -1.67
N SER A 61 8.28 -3.21 -0.68
CA SER A 61 9.09 -3.94 0.30
C SER A 61 9.71 -5.21 -0.27
N LEU A 62 9.41 -5.57 -1.53
CA LEU A 62 10.01 -6.71 -2.23
C LEU A 62 11.31 -6.32 -2.96
N PRO A 63 12.27 -7.26 -3.14
CA PRO A 63 13.44 -7.03 -3.97
C PRO A 63 13.06 -6.62 -5.40
N HIS A 64 13.80 -5.67 -6.01
CA HIS A 64 13.50 -5.16 -7.35
C HIS A 64 13.35 -6.25 -8.42
N GLN A 65 14.19 -7.30 -8.37
CA GLN A 65 14.10 -8.42 -9.30
C GLN A 65 12.76 -9.16 -9.24
N LYS A 66 12.10 -9.17 -8.07
CA LYS A 66 10.76 -9.74 -7.89
C LYS A 66 9.69 -8.74 -8.30
N LEU A 67 9.86 -7.46 -7.96
CA LEU A 67 8.89 -6.40 -8.30
C LEU A 67 8.60 -6.31 -9.81
N ALA A 68 9.60 -6.59 -10.65
CA ALA A 68 9.48 -6.60 -12.10
C ALA A 68 8.66 -7.78 -12.66
N GLN A 69 8.28 -8.76 -11.84
CA GLN A 69 7.46 -9.89 -12.25
C GLN A 69 5.97 -9.54 -12.12
N GLU A 70 5.19 -9.89 -13.14
CA GLU A 70 3.75 -9.63 -13.21
C GLU A 70 2.98 -10.12 -11.98
N PHE A 71 3.43 -11.23 -11.37
CA PHE A 71 2.83 -11.81 -10.16
C PHE A 71 2.70 -10.83 -8.98
N PHE A 72 3.60 -9.84 -8.89
CA PHE A 72 3.62 -8.88 -7.80
C PHE A 72 2.92 -7.56 -8.13
N VAL A 73 2.34 -7.44 -9.32
CA VAL A 73 1.45 -6.35 -9.70
C VAL A 73 0.02 -6.77 -9.38
N ARG A 74 -0.68 -5.97 -8.57
CA ARG A 74 -2.06 -6.24 -8.16
C ARG A 74 -3.01 -5.24 -8.79
N PHE A 75 -3.97 -5.75 -9.56
CA PHE A 75 -5.09 -4.96 -10.06
C PHE A 75 -5.97 -4.47 -8.91
N CYS A 76 -6.39 -3.21 -8.98
CA CYS A 76 -7.23 -2.58 -7.96
C CYS A 76 -8.57 -2.12 -8.52
N SER A 77 -8.55 -1.35 -9.61
CA SER A 77 -9.75 -0.83 -10.24
C SER A 77 -9.53 -0.55 -11.72
N THR A 78 -10.63 -0.48 -12.45
CA THR A 78 -10.68 0.02 -13.83
C THR A 78 -11.87 0.96 -13.92
N SER A 79 -11.72 2.08 -14.63
CA SER A 79 -12.83 2.99 -14.87
C SER A 79 -12.71 3.65 -16.24
N PRO A 80 -13.82 3.72 -17.00
CA PRO A 80 -13.89 4.55 -18.21
C PRO A 80 -14.20 6.02 -17.93
N HIS A 81 -14.57 6.36 -16.69
CA HIS A 81 -15.05 7.69 -16.33
C HIS A 81 -14.16 8.38 -15.30
N ALA A 82 -13.57 7.61 -14.39
CA ALA A 82 -12.73 8.16 -13.34
C ALA A 82 -11.28 8.26 -13.82
N SER A 83 -10.74 9.48 -13.74
CA SER A 83 -9.34 9.79 -13.97
C SER A 83 -8.43 9.07 -12.97
N SER A 84 -7.13 8.99 -13.29
CA SER A 84 -6.11 8.42 -12.40
C SER A 84 -6.11 9.05 -11.01
N SER A 85 -6.35 10.36 -10.91
CA SER A 85 -6.38 11.09 -9.64
C SER A 85 -7.63 10.77 -8.81
N GLU A 86 -8.80 10.64 -9.45
CA GLU A 86 -10.04 10.26 -8.75
C GLU A 86 -9.95 8.82 -8.22
N GLN A 87 -9.35 7.92 -9.00
CA GLN A 87 -9.10 6.55 -8.55
C GLN A 87 -8.07 6.52 -7.40
N LEU A 88 -7.05 7.38 -7.44
CA LEU A 88 -6.06 7.49 -6.36
C LEU A 88 -6.64 8.08 -5.08
N ASP A 89 -7.49 9.10 -5.17
CA ASP A 89 -8.18 9.67 -4.02
C ASP A 89 -9.08 8.62 -3.34
N ALA A 90 -9.84 7.88 -4.14
CA ALA A 90 -10.66 6.79 -3.65
C ALA A 90 -9.83 5.69 -2.95
N LEU A 91 -8.65 5.36 -3.48
CA LEU A 91 -7.71 4.42 -2.85
C LEU A 91 -7.16 4.98 -1.53
N SER A 92 -6.71 6.23 -1.52
CA SER A 92 -6.10 6.87 -0.35
C SER A 92 -7.10 7.01 0.80
N SER A 93 -8.39 7.21 0.52
CA SER A 93 -9.43 7.30 1.56
C SER A 93 -9.65 5.98 2.32
N LYS A 94 -9.22 4.85 1.75
CA LYS A 94 -9.39 3.49 2.29
C LYS A 94 -8.12 2.94 2.97
N MET A 95 -7.00 3.63 2.83
CA MET A 95 -5.71 3.29 3.46
C MET A 95 -5.56 4.00 4.79
#